data_AF-A0A841F1E9-F1
#
_entry.id   AF-A0A841F1E9-F1
#
_cell.length_a   1.000
_cell.length_b   1.000
_cell.length_c   1.000
_cell.angle_alpha   90.00
_cell.angle_beta   90.00
_cell.angle_gamma   90.00
#
_symmetry.space_group_name_H-M   'P 1'
#
loop_
_entity.id
_entity.type
_entity.pdbx_description
1 polymer ?
#
loop_
_entity_poly.entity_id
_entity_poly.type
_entity_poly.pdbx_seq_one_letter_code
_entity_poly.pdbx_strand_id
1 'polypeptide(L)'
;MSKSKVKLFGLSLAASLMFSVTSSSLYAAPAPVEPEGLFFATTEEISKNVARSNIALEKSSSNLPNLNDYSSFAYDVKEVENNPELRSFLQKALQDGKKVYLYGGLTPGKYEELLNQPLEFKVSNEAEGEVRSLVINDVQQNEGELKSGLKETTEQEIVGYTLEDQNYKLFMLNYQNMDENGNEIPTDASIILNQIVNHEERANQITPFSTIVKSNTADIRTVGGLYGQDNAEMTTQWLLYKEKNESDTKFDYFAIKDIIRIKKLGGSTDAKKLTVTHDVMYSKDDLYDAAPGDTSTGPYEVIFTYPWELQWTFTYDGNPNIDLTENTSTDTAKWVITSDFLQNLQSTDNFQLGTSWKAASAYPYTGLQVSHVTEWHSAVQHMFDLSNTFNVGYNW
;
A
#
# COMPACT_ATOMS: atom_id res chain seq x y z
N MET A 1 24.34 3.27 -78.14
CA MET A 1 23.62 2.21 -77.39
C MET A 1 23.98 2.33 -75.92
N SER A 2 22.94 2.47 -75.09
CA SER A 2 22.95 2.75 -73.65
C SER A 2 22.97 1.46 -72.84
N LYS A 3 23.77 1.41 -71.76
CA LYS A 3 23.52 0.66 -70.51
C LYS A 3 24.21 1.43 -69.38
N SER A 4 23.48 2.21 -68.59
CA SER A 4 22.69 1.85 -67.40
C SER A 4 23.48 2.14 -66.13
N LYS A 5 23.04 3.20 -65.43
CA LYS A 5 23.49 3.62 -64.10
C LYS A 5 22.81 2.75 -63.05
N VAL A 6 23.57 2.22 -62.10
CA VAL A 6 23.02 1.74 -60.83
C VAL A 6 23.49 2.70 -59.74
N LYS A 7 22.53 3.42 -59.15
CA LYS A 7 22.72 4.20 -57.92
C LYS A 7 22.64 3.23 -56.75
N LEU A 8 23.71 3.15 -55.94
CA LEU A 8 23.64 2.55 -54.61
C LEU A 8 22.91 3.53 -53.68
N PHE A 9 21.77 3.11 -53.14
CA PHE A 9 21.16 3.76 -51.98
C PHE A 9 21.92 3.31 -50.73
N GLY A 10 22.54 4.26 -50.04
CA GLY A 10 23.05 4.06 -48.69
C GLY A 10 21.88 4.10 -47.71
N LEU A 11 21.50 2.94 -47.19
CA LEU A 11 20.68 2.81 -45.99
C LEU A 11 21.59 3.13 -44.78
N SER A 12 21.40 4.28 -44.15
CA SER A 12 21.98 4.54 -42.82
C SER A 12 21.13 3.81 -41.78
N LEU A 13 21.65 2.69 -41.28
CA LEU A 13 21.10 2.01 -40.12
C LEU A 13 21.49 2.82 -38.88
N ALA A 14 20.54 3.54 -38.27
CA ALA A 14 20.74 4.15 -36.97
C ALA A 14 20.79 3.01 -35.94
N ALA A 15 21.99 2.71 -35.45
CA ALA A 15 22.18 1.80 -34.33
C ALA A 15 21.82 2.54 -33.03
N SER A 16 20.63 2.27 -32.48
CA SER A 16 20.32 2.64 -31.11
C SER A 16 21.21 1.81 -30.18
N LEU A 17 22.15 2.47 -29.51
CA LEU A 17 22.92 1.87 -28.42
C LEU A 17 21.99 1.67 -27.21
N MET A 18 21.57 0.43 -26.99
CA MET A 18 21.02 -0.01 -25.72
C MET A 18 22.15 -0.05 -24.70
N PHE A 19 22.15 0.87 -23.73
CA PHE A 19 23.04 0.78 -22.57
C PHE A 19 22.43 -0.19 -21.55
N SER A 20 23.03 -1.38 -21.41
CA SER A 20 22.76 -2.26 -20.26
C SER A 20 23.58 -1.77 -19.07
N VAL A 21 22.94 -1.16 -18.07
CA VAL A 21 23.58 -0.86 -16.79
C VAL A 21 23.66 -2.17 -16.00
N THR A 22 24.87 -2.69 -15.81
CA THR A 22 25.12 -3.80 -14.88
C THR A 22 25.55 -3.19 -13.54
N SER A 23 24.65 -3.18 -12.56
CA SER A 23 25.00 -2.83 -11.18
C SER A 23 25.62 -4.06 -10.50
N SER A 24 26.82 -3.89 -9.96
CA SER A 24 27.46 -4.88 -9.10
C SER A 24 26.97 -4.64 -7.66
N SER A 25 26.26 -5.61 -7.09
CA SER A 25 25.78 -5.52 -5.70
C SER A 25 26.87 -5.95 -4.70
N LEU A 26 27.08 -5.11 -3.69
CA LEU A 26 27.83 -5.41 -2.47
C LEU A 26 26.91 -6.12 -1.48
N TYR A 27 27.34 -7.27 -0.97
CA TYR A 27 26.55 -8.13 -0.08
C TYR A 27 26.76 -7.76 1.40
N ALA A 28 25.67 -7.57 2.14
CA ALA A 28 25.66 -7.65 3.60
C ALA A 28 24.97 -8.96 4.03
N ALA A 29 25.54 -9.64 5.03
CA ALA A 29 25.01 -10.89 5.56
C ALA A 29 23.68 -10.64 6.32
N PRO A 30 22.74 -11.61 6.31
CA PRO A 30 21.50 -11.49 7.08
C PRO A 30 21.81 -11.43 8.59
N ALA A 31 21.18 -10.47 9.28
CA ALA A 31 21.20 -10.40 10.73
C ALA A 31 20.45 -11.61 11.33
N PRO A 32 20.90 -12.16 12.47
CA PRO A 32 20.21 -13.24 13.15
C PRO A 32 18.83 -12.79 13.66
N VAL A 33 17.80 -13.63 13.44
CA VAL A 33 16.43 -13.44 13.93
C VAL A 33 16.37 -13.87 15.39
N GLU A 34 16.15 -12.94 16.31
CA GLU A 34 15.87 -13.24 17.72
C GLU A 34 14.40 -13.69 17.90
N PRO A 35 14.09 -14.53 18.91
CA PRO A 35 12.72 -14.97 19.16
C PRO A 35 11.80 -13.79 19.53
N GLU A 36 10.77 -13.56 18.73
CA GLU A 36 9.87 -12.40 18.82
C GLU A 36 8.70 -12.62 19.78
N GLY A 37 8.65 -11.87 20.87
CA GLY A 37 7.46 -11.77 21.73
C GLY A 37 6.54 -10.63 21.27
N LEU A 38 5.24 -10.87 21.15
CA LEU A 38 4.22 -9.82 20.95
C LEU A 38 3.43 -9.62 22.24
N PHE A 39 3.52 -8.44 22.84
CA PHE A 39 2.63 -8.07 23.93
C PHE A 39 1.31 -7.53 23.37
N PHE A 40 0.18 -8.09 23.81
CA PHE A 40 -1.15 -7.62 23.42
C PHE A 40 -2.00 -7.36 24.66
N ALA A 41 -2.32 -6.11 24.94
CA ALA A 41 -3.23 -5.77 26.02
C ALA A 41 -4.67 -5.76 25.50
N THR A 42 -5.55 -6.50 26.16
CA THR A 42 -7.01 -6.37 26.00
C THR A 42 -7.73 -6.64 27.31
N THR A 43 -8.90 -6.03 27.45
CA THR A 43 -9.87 -6.32 28.52
C THR A 43 -10.71 -7.57 28.25
N GLU A 44 -10.75 -8.05 27.00
CA GLU A 44 -11.56 -9.21 26.59
C GLU A 44 -10.88 -10.55 26.89
N GLU A 45 -11.66 -11.61 27.10
CA GLU A 45 -11.10 -12.96 27.21
C GLU A 45 -10.70 -13.49 25.83
N ILE A 46 -9.40 -13.58 25.58
CA ILE A 46 -8.87 -14.14 24.33
C ILE A 46 -8.90 -15.67 24.39
N SER A 47 -9.42 -16.30 23.33
CA SER A 47 -9.32 -17.75 23.18
C SER A 47 -7.86 -18.20 23.03
N LYS A 48 -7.43 -19.23 23.77
CA LYS A 48 -6.07 -19.79 23.70
C LYS A 48 -5.68 -20.34 22.31
N ASN A 49 -6.64 -20.45 21.38
CA ASN A 49 -6.43 -21.00 20.05
C ASN A 49 -5.73 -20.05 19.06
N VAL A 50 -5.49 -18.79 19.45
CA VAL A 50 -4.71 -17.80 18.69
C VAL A 50 -3.20 -18.12 18.72
N ALA A 51 -2.74 -18.93 19.67
CA ALA A 51 -1.32 -19.26 19.83
C ALA A 51 -0.85 -20.33 18.82
N ARG A 52 -0.32 -19.89 17.68
CA ARG A 52 0.65 -20.68 16.89
C ARG A 52 2.08 -20.28 17.28
N SER A 53 3.04 -21.15 16.96
CA SER A 53 4.12 -21.64 17.85
C SER A 53 5.18 -20.68 18.43
N ASN A 54 5.13 -19.35 18.23
CA ASN A 54 6.20 -18.45 18.72
C ASN A 54 5.70 -17.12 19.36
N ILE A 55 4.40 -16.95 19.65
CA ILE A 55 3.87 -15.67 20.14
C ILE A 55 3.35 -15.79 21.58
N ALA A 56 3.94 -15.02 22.51
CA ALA A 56 3.55 -14.97 23.92
C ALA A 56 2.41 -13.96 24.16
N LEU A 57 1.17 -14.43 24.21
CA LEU A 57 0.01 -13.59 24.54
C LEU A 57 -0.09 -13.40 26.06
N GLU A 58 0.17 -12.19 26.54
CA GLU A 58 -0.01 -11.83 27.94
C GLU A 58 -1.25 -10.97 28.15
N LYS A 59 -2.08 -11.33 29.12
CA LYS A 59 -3.28 -10.55 29.46
C LYS A 59 -2.84 -9.22 30.06
N SER A 60 -3.50 -8.14 29.64
CA SER A 60 -3.28 -6.79 30.19
C SER A 60 -3.26 -6.83 31.72
N SER A 61 -2.10 -6.50 32.28
CA SER A 61 -1.93 -6.24 33.71
C SER A 61 -1.97 -4.73 33.90
N SER A 62 -2.35 -4.25 35.09
CA SER A 62 -2.32 -2.81 35.39
C SER A 62 -0.92 -2.19 35.28
N ASN A 63 0.12 -3.01 35.19
CA ASN A 63 1.51 -2.58 35.05
C ASN A 63 1.96 -2.74 33.59
N LEU A 64 2.66 -1.72 33.10
CA LEU A 64 3.28 -1.74 31.77
C LEU A 64 4.34 -2.85 31.70
N PRO A 65 4.42 -3.60 30.57
CA PRO A 65 5.42 -4.63 30.37
C PRO A 65 6.84 -4.05 30.29
N ASN A 66 7.84 -4.89 30.48
CA ASN A 66 9.22 -4.50 30.22
C ASN A 66 9.45 -4.42 28.70
N LEU A 67 10.05 -3.32 28.26
CA LEU A 67 10.29 -3.03 26.85
C LEU A 67 11.16 -4.09 26.15
N ASN A 68 12.06 -4.73 26.90
CA ASN A 68 13.03 -5.68 26.36
C ASN A 68 12.46 -7.09 26.15
N ASP A 69 11.31 -7.38 26.75
CA ASP A 69 10.74 -8.74 26.74
C ASP A 69 9.97 -9.03 25.43
N TYR A 70 9.65 -7.99 24.65
CA TYR A 70 8.83 -8.10 23.44
C TYR A 70 9.47 -7.33 22.27
N SER A 71 9.26 -7.80 21.05
CA SER A 71 9.61 -7.13 19.80
C SER A 71 8.47 -6.21 19.32
N SER A 72 7.24 -6.53 19.70
CA SER A 72 6.03 -5.82 19.27
C SER A 72 5.07 -5.57 20.44
N PHE A 73 4.34 -4.46 20.38
CA PHE A 73 3.34 -4.05 21.37
C PHE A 73 2.03 -3.69 20.67
N ALA A 74 0.91 -4.21 21.16
CA ALA A 74 -0.40 -3.97 20.59
C ALA A 74 -1.41 -3.57 21.68
N TYR A 75 -2.09 -2.44 21.47
CA TYR A 75 -3.01 -1.83 22.43
C TYR A 75 -4.24 -1.23 21.75
N ASP A 76 -5.36 -1.22 22.47
CA ASP A 76 -6.59 -0.56 22.04
C ASP A 76 -6.41 0.97 22.02
N VAL A 77 -6.90 1.61 20.96
CA VAL A 77 -6.76 3.05 20.74
C VAL A 77 -7.38 3.86 21.90
N LYS A 78 -8.50 3.42 22.48
CA LYS A 78 -9.19 4.11 23.57
C LYS A 78 -8.38 4.04 24.86
N GLU A 79 -7.65 2.95 25.10
CA GLU A 79 -6.75 2.86 26.26
C GLU A 79 -5.59 3.85 26.12
N VAL A 80 -5.01 3.94 24.92
CA VAL A 80 -3.89 4.84 24.62
C VAL A 80 -4.30 6.31 24.71
N GLU A 81 -5.47 6.67 24.17
CA GLU A 81 -6.03 8.03 24.26
C GLU A 81 -6.13 8.53 25.70
N ASN A 82 -6.60 7.67 26.59
CA ASN A 82 -6.89 8.02 27.98
C ASN A 82 -5.68 7.86 28.92
N ASN A 83 -4.55 7.32 28.44
CA ASN A 83 -3.39 7.03 29.28
C ASN A 83 -2.09 7.68 28.74
N PRO A 84 -1.70 8.87 29.25
CA PRO A 84 -0.45 9.52 28.87
C PRO A 84 0.81 8.70 29.15
N GLU A 85 0.82 7.90 30.23
CA GLU A 85 1.97 7.07 30.59
C GLU A 85 2.16 5.95 29.56
N LEU A 86 1.05 5.31 29.14
CA LEU A 86 1.06 4.34 28.05
C LEU A 86 1.52 4.96 26.73
N ARG A 87 1.07 6.18 26.39
CA ARG A 87 1.57 6.90 25.20
C ARG A 87 3.07 7.10 25.23
N SER A 88 3.62 7.59 26.35
CA SER A 88 5.06 7.75 26.51
C SER A 88 5.83 6.43 26.43
N PHE A 89 5.25 5.34 26.97
CA PHE A 89 5.82 4.01 26.85
C PHE A 89 5.88 3.53 25.38
N LEU A 90 4.78 3.65 24.64
CA LEU A 90 4.70 3.24 23.23
C LEU A 90 5.60 4.08 22.32
N GLN A 91 5.69 5.38 22.59
CA GLN A 91 6.66 6.28 21.93
C GLN A 91 8.10 5.81 22.13
N LYS A 92 8.45 5.43 23.36
CA LYS A 92 9.77 4.87 23.65
C LYS A 92 9.98 3.51 22.97
N ALA A 93 8.95 2.67 22.90
CA ALA A 93 9.01 1.40 22.18
C ALA A 93 9.37 1.60 20.70
N LEU A 94 8.70 2.54 20.02
CA LEU A 94 9.04 2.90 18.64
C LEU A 94 10.49 3.37 18.50
N GLN A 95 10.95 4.23 19.41
CA GLN A 95 12.33 4.74 19.42
C GLN A 95 13.37 3.65 19.63
N ASP A 96 13.05 2.61 20.40
CA ASP A 96 13.90 1.44 20.64
C ASP A 96 13.73 0.36 19.56
N GLY A 97 13.15 0.72 18.40
CA GLY A 97 13.02 -0.13 17.21
C GLY A 97 11.90 -1.17 17.27
N LYS A 98 11.02 -1.09 18.26
CA LYS A 98 9.89 -2.02 18.44
C LYS A 98 8.75 -1.65 17.51
N LYS A 99 7.95 -2.64 17.15
CA LYS A 99 6.73 -2.42 16.36
C LYS A 99 5.55 -2.12 17.28
N VAL A 100 4.79 -1.07 16.99
CA VAL A 100 3.64 -0.67 17.80
C VAL A 100 2.37 -0.70 16.96
N TYR A 101 1.41 -1.50 17.39
CA TYR A 101 0.07 -1.60 16.83
C TYR A 101 -0.94 -0.89 17.72
N LEU A 102 -1.74 -0.03 17.12
CA LEU A 102 -2.97 0.48 17.70
C LEU A 102 -4.15 -0.14 16.97
N TYR A 103 -5.15 -0.57 17.72
CA TYR A 103 -6.34 -1.20 17.16
C TYR A 103 -7.64 -0.62 17.74
N GLY A 104 -8.76 -0.83 17.05
CA GLY A 104 -10.10 -0.41 17.50
C GLY A 104 -10.64 0.85 16.82
N GLY A 105 -10.28 1.03 15.54
CA GLY A 105 -10.77 2.12 14.70
C GLY A 105 -9.93 3.39 14.84
N LEU A 106 -9.00 3.60 13.92
CA LEU A 106 -8.23 4.84 13.83
C LEU A 106 -7.72 5.12 12.41
N THR A 107 -7.54 6.40 12.10
CA THR A 107 -6.89 6.83 10.86
C THR A 107 -5.36 6.90 11.03
N PRO A 108 -4.59 6.87 9.93
CA PRO A 108 -3.16 7.18 9.93
C PRO A 108 -2.81 8.46 10.69
N GLY A 109 -3.54 9.56 10.46
CA GLY A 109 -3.29 10.82 11.16
C GLY A 109 -3.57 10.75 12.67
N LYS A 110 -4.57 9.97 13.11
CA LYS A 110 -4.80 9.76 14.54
C LYS A 110 -3.68 8.94 15.20
N TYR A 111 -3.13 7.95 14.50
CA TYR A 111 -1.95 7.22 14.97
C TYR A 111 -0.76 8.17 15.18
N GLU A 112 -0.49 9.04 14.21
CA GLU A 112 0.57 10.06 14.29
C GLU A 112 0.36 11.00 15.48
N GLU A 113 -0.88 11.46 15.73
CA GLU A 113 -1.23 12.32 16.86
C GLU A 113 -0.96 11.63 18.21
N LEU A 114 -1.37 10.37 18.36
CA LEU A 114 -1.26 9.64 19.62
C LEU A 114 0.18 9.30 19.97
N LEU A 115 0.97 8.90 18.97
CA LEU A 115 2.35 8.47 19.15
C LEU A 115 3.37 9.55 18.80
N ASN A 116 2.92 10.75 18.39
CA ASN A 116 3.79 11.87 17.99
C ASN A 116 4.90 11.41 17.02
N GLN A 117 4.53 10.56 16.06
CA GLN A 117 5.45 9.90 15.16
C GLN A 117 4.85 9.85 13.75
N PRO A 118 5.41 10.57 12.77
CA PRO A 118 4.93 10.49 11.40
C PRO A 118 5.14 9.08 10.82
N LEU A 119 4.18 8.63 10.03
CA LEU A 119 4.23 7.37 9.29
C LEU A 119 5.07 7.56 8.02
N GLU A 120 6.38 7.65 8.24
CA GLU A 120 7.34 8.05 7.21
C GLU A 120 8.18 6.87 6.69
N PHE A 121 8.39 6.82 5.38
CA PHE A 121 9.34 5.94 4.71
C PHE A 121 10.45 6.78 4.11
N LYS A 122 11.65 6.65 4.69
CA LYS A 122 12.83 7.38 4.22
C LYS A 122 13.43 6.69 3.01
N VAL A 123 13.45 7.40 1.89
CA VAL A 123 14.12 6.98 0.67
C VAL A 123 15.45 7.70 0.58
N SER A 124 16.52 7.04 0.97
CA SER A 124 17.89 7.47 0.71
C SER A 124 18.28 7.18 -0.74
N ASN A 125 18.77 8.21 -1.43
CA ASN A 125 19.44 8.04 -2.71
C ASN A 125 20.94 8.34 -2.53
N GLU A 126 21.74 7.28 -2.40
CA GLU A 126 23.18 7.39 -2.11
C GLU A 126 23.97 8.18 -3.17
N ALA A 127 23.50 8.19 -4.43
CA ALA A 127 24.15 8.92 -5.51
C ALA A 127 23.95 10.45 -5.43
N GLU A 128 22.88 10.90 -4.77
CA GLU A 128 22.48 12.32 -4.68
C GLU A 128 22.71 12.89 -3.27
N GLY A 129 23.00 12.05 -2.28
CA GLY A 129 23.14 12.48 -0.88
C GLY A 129 21.84 13.01 -0.27
N GLU A 130 20.71 12.78 -0.92
CA GLU A 130 19.39 13.29 -0.55
C GLU A 130 18.59 12.19 0.18
N VAL A 131 17.97 12.56 1.29
CA VAL A 131 17.01 11.72 2.03
C VAL A 131 15.64 12.32 1.81
N ARG A 132 14.75 11.54 1.18
CA ARG A 132 13.39 11.94 0.86
C ARG A 132 12.38 11.22 1.75
N SER A 133 11.24 11.86 1.99
CA SER A 133 10.24 11.39 2.93
C SER A 133 8.94 11.07 2.20
N LEU A 134 8.58 9.79 2.16
CA LEU A 134 7.25 9.36 1.77
C LEU A 134 6.39 9.26 3.03
N VAL A 135 5.16 9.73 2.97
CA VAL A 135 4.24 9.70 4.11
C VAL A 135 2.91 9.06 3.73
N ILE A 136 2.33 8.31 4.66
CA ILE A 136 0.91 7.90 4.59
C ILE A 136 0.19 8.60 5.73
N ASN A 137 -0.66 9.56 5.39
CA ASN A 137 -1.31 10.42 6.37
C ASN A 137 -2.79 10.66 6.02
N ASP A 138 -3.48 11.34 6.92
CA ASP A 138 -4.80 11.88 6.63
C ASP A 138 -4.69 13.06 5.66
N VAL A 139 -5.79 13.42 5.02
CA VAL A 139 -5.86 14.60 4.16
C VAL A 139 -5.60 15.84 5.03
N GLN A 140 -4.34 16.32 5.07
CA GLN A 140 -3.96 17.47 5.89
C GLN A 140 -4.09 18.78 5.10
N GLN A 141 -5.00 19.66 5.54
CA GLN A 141 -5.19 21.01 4.96
C GLN A 141 -4.01 21.97 5.21
N ASN A 142 -3.05 21.59 6.06
CA ASN A 142 -2.00 22.49 6.53
C ASN A 142 -0.88 22.69 5.50
N GLU A 143 -0.81 21.84 4.48
CA GLU A 143 0.18 21.90 3.40
C GLU A 143 -0.45 22.49 2.13
N GLY A 144 -1.24 23.56 2.24
CA GLY A 144 -1.77 24.30 1.08
C GLY A 144 -3.17 23.89 0.61
N GLU A 145 -3.59 24.43 -0.53
CA GLU A 145 -4.97 24.29 -1.01
C GLU A 145 -5.19 22.90 -1.63
N LEU A 146 -6.06 22.12 -0.99
CA LEU A 146 -6.50 20.81 -1.47
C LEU A 146 -7.58 20.95 -2.52
N LYS A 147 -7.67 19.97 -3.42
CA LYS A 147 -8.78 19.89 -4.37
C LYS A 147 -10.09 19.53 -3.68
N SER A 148 -11.19 20.06 -4.23
CA SER A 148 -12.53 19.70 -3.79
C SER A 148 -12.86 18.27 -4.21
N GLY A 149 -13.52 17.51 -3.33
CA GLY A 149 -14.00 16.17 -3.65
C GLY A 149 -13.08 15.03 -3.23
N LEU A 150 -11.96 15.32 -2.56
CA LEU A 150 -11.20 14.29 -1.84
C LEU A 150 -12.09 13.63 -0.80
N LYS A 151 -11.97 12.30 -0.69
CA LYS A 151 -12.68 11.49 0.30
C LYS A 151 -11.95 11.54 1.63
N GLU A 152 -12.67 11.20 2.69
CA GLU A 152 -12.08 10.94 3.98
C GLU A 152 -11.19 9.69 3.91
N THR A 153 -10.04 9.74 4.59
CA THR A 153 -9.19 8.57 4.77
C THR A 153 -9.97 7.49 5.52
N THR A 154 -9.88 6.24 5.05
CA THR A 154 -10.58 5.13 5.69
C THR A 154 -10.02 4.90 7.09
N GLU A 155 -10.93 4.83 8.07
CA GLU A 155 -10.61 4.36 9.40
C GLU A 155 -10.15 2.90 9.32
N GLN A 156 -8.99 2.62 9.91
CA GLN A 156 -8.40 1.29 9.94
C GLN A 156 -8.73 0.64 11.28
N GLU A 157 -9.06 -0.64 11.26
CA GLU A 157 -9.17 -1.44 12.46
C GLU A 157 -7.82 -1.61 13.16
N ILE A 158 -6.72 -1.61 12.38
CA ILE A 158 -5.36 -1.73 12.90
C ILE A 158 -4.43 -0.81 12.12
N VAL A 159 -3.61 -0.05 12.85
CA VAL A 159 -2.42 0.63 12.31
C VAL A 159 -1.21 0.19 13.11
N GLY A 160 -0.20 -0.37 12.44
CA GLY A 160 1.03 -0.85 13.03
C GLY A 160 2.25 -0.25 12.37
N TYR A 161 3.23 0.23 13.14
CA TYR A 161 4.42 0.86 12.59
C TYR A 161 5.69 0.54 13.39
N THR A 162 6.84 0.55 12.72
CA THR A 162 8.17 0.54 13.35
C THR A 162 9.08 1.57 12.69
N LEU A 163 10.06 2.10 13.42
CA LEU A 163 11.08 2.99 12.86
C LEU A 163 12.18 2.22 12.11
N GLU A 164 12.36 0.94 12.44
CA GLU A 164 13.35 0.08 11.80
C GLU A 164 13.00 -0.15 10.32
N ASP A 165 14.03 -0.17 9.47
CA ASP A 165 13.87 -0.41 8.03
C ASP A 165 13.75 -1.92 7.77
N GLN A 166 12.58 -2.47 8.10
CA GLN A 166 12.25 -3.88 8.00
C GLN A 166 11.13 -4.12 6.98
N ASN A 167 10.99 -5.36 6.52
CA ASN A 167 9.82 -5.78 5.75
C ASN A 167 8.56 -5.47 6.55
N TYR A 168 7.54 -4.93 5.87
CA TYR A 168 6.29 -4.56 6.52
C TYR A 168 6.44 -3.56 7.69
N LYS A 169 7.26 -2.52 7.47
CA LYS A 169 7.42 -1.35 8.35
C LYS A 169 6.07 -0.74 8.77
N LEU A 170 5.11 -0.69 7.85
CA LEU A 170 3.74 -0.25 8.12
C LEU A 170 2.75 -1.39 7.87
N PHE A 171 1.79 -1.53 8.76
CA PHE A 171 0.60 -2.36 8.60
C PHE A 171 -0.63 -1.47 8.74
N MET A 172 -1.52 -1.50 7.76
CA MET A 172 -2.85 -0.92 7.87
C MET A 172 -3.87 -1.99 7.49
N LEU A 173 -4.86 -2.19 8.35
CA LEU A 173 -5.93 -3.14 8.10
C LEU A 173 -7.28 -2.49 8.35
N ASN A 174 -8.12 -2.55 7.34
CA ASN A 174 -9.56 -2.39 7.49
C ASN A 174 -10.21 -3.79 7.55
N TYR A 175 -10.92 -4.12 8.62
CA TYR A 175 -11.63 -5.39 8.76
C TYR A 175 -13.13 -5.13 8.84
N GLN A 176 -13.88 -5.67 7.87
CA GLN A 176 -15.34 -5.57 7.86
C GLN A 176 -15.94 -6.91 8.22
N ASN A 177 -16.55 -7.00 9.41
CA ASN A 177 -17.24 -8.20 9.86
C ASN A 177 -18.73 -8.10 9.55
N MET A 178 -19.29 -9.08 8.86
CA MET A 178 -20.68 -9.02 8.40
C MET A 178 -21.47 -10.28 8.79
N ASP A 179 -22.78 -10.13 8.93
CA ASP A 179 -23.73 -11.24 8.99
C ASP A 179 -24.07 -11.77 7.59
N GLU A 180 -24.91 -12.81 7.53
CA GLU A 180 -25.38 -13.38 6.26
C GLU A 180 -26.20 -12.42 5.40
N ASN A 181 -26.74 -11.35 5.97
CA ASN A 181 -27.54 -10.37 5.24
C ASN A 181 -26.68 -9.21 4.70
N GLY A 182 -25.37 -9.22 4.95
CA GLY A 182 -24.45 -8.13 4.60
C GLY A 182 -24.52 -6.95 5.56
N ASN A 183 -25.14 -7.11 6.73
CA ASN A 183 -25.08 -6.09 7.77
C ASN A 183 -23.75 -6.21 8.51
N GLU A 184 -23.11 -5.08 8.75
CA GLU A 184 -21.93 -5.03 9.61
C GLU A 184 -22.30 -5.42 11.05
N ILE A 185 -21.48 -6.29 11.64
CA ILE A 185 -21.58 -6.74 13.02
C ILE A 185 -20.27 -6.42 13.75
N PRO A 186 -20.29 -6.33 15.09
CA PRO A 186 -19.08 -6.05 15.85
C PRO A 186 -17.94 -7.02 15.55
N THR A 187 -16.72 -6.50 15.51
CA THR A 187 -15.50 -7.30 15.38
C THR A 187 -14.94 -7.57 16.77
N ASP A 188 -14.89 -8.83 17.18
CA ASP A 188 -14.32 -9.22 18.47
C ASP A 188 -12.80 -8.95 18.51
N ALA A 189 -12.24 -8.58 19.67
CA ALA A 189 -10.80 -8.32 19.79
C ALA A 189 -9.94 -9.55 19.44
N SER A 190 -10.49 -10.76 19.58
CA SER A 190 -9.82 -12.00 19.16
C SER A 190 -9.59 -12.09 17.65
N ILE A 191 -10.50 -11.53 16.84
CA ILE A 191 -10.35 -11.46 15.38
C ILE A 191 -9.24 -10.47 15.04
N ILE A 192 -9.28 -9.28 15.63
CA ILE A 192 -8.25 -8.25 15.47
C ILE A 192 -6.86 -8.78 15.82
N LEU A 193 -6.74 -9.46 16.97
CA LEU A 193 -5.48 -10.07 17.39
C LEU A 193 -5.00 -11.14 16.41
N ASN A 194 -5.89 -11.99 15.90
CA ASN A 194 -5.54 -12.96 14.86
C ASN A 194 -4.96 -12.27 13.62
N GLN A 195 -5.46 -11.09 13.24
CA GLN A 195 -4.94 -10.36 12.10
C GLN A 195 -3.53 -9.81 12.33
N ILE A 196 -3.23 -9.32 13.55
CA ILE A 196 -1.87 -8.90 13.95
C ILE A 196 -0.93 -10.11 13.94
N VAL A 197 -1.33 -11.23 14.54
CA VAL A 197 -0.55 -12.46 14.56
C VAL A 197 -0.26 -12.96 13.15
N ASN A 198 -1.27 -13.03 12.29
CA ASN A 198 -1.12 -13.43 10.90
C ASN A 198 -0.19 -12.47 10.12
N HIS A 199 -0.21 -11.18 10.43
CA HIS A 199 0.71 -10.20 9.85
C HIS A 199 2.16 -10.48 10.24
N GLU A 200 2.44 -10.63 11.52
CA GLU A 200 3.80 -10.91 12.02
C GLU A 200 4.32 -12.25 11.48
N GLU A 201 3.49 -13.28 11.40
CA GLU A 201 3.87 -14.54 10.78
C GLU A 201 4.21 -14.38 9.28
N ARG A 202 3.43 -13.59 8.54
CA ARG A 202 3.72 -13.29 7.12
C ARG A 202 5.04 -12.53 6.98
N ALA A 203 5.29 -11.53 7.84
CA ALA A 203 6.54 -10.77 7.85
C ALA A 203 7.75 -11.69 8.05
N ASN A 204 7.64 -12.62 9.00
CA ASN A 204 8.69 -13.58 9.36
C ASN A 204 8.94 -14.68 8.32
N GLN A 205 7.95 -14.99 7.48
CA GLN A 205 8.08 -15.98 6.41
C GLN A 205 8.74 -15.40 5.14
N ILE A 206 8.91 -14.08 5.03
CA ILE A 206 9.66 -13.46 3.94
C ILE A 206 11.14 -13.72 4.18
N THR A 207 11.63 -14.85 3.69
CA THR A 207 13.06 -15.05 3.49
C THR A 207 13.42 -14.40 2.15
N PRO A 208 14.16 -13.29 2.10
CA PRO A 208 14.51 -12.68 0.83
C PRO A 208 15.44 -13.62 0.06
N PHE A 209 14.95 -14.17 -1.06
CA PHE A 209 15.77 -14.94 -2.01
C PHE A 209 16.73 -14.04 -2.81
N SER A 210 16.62 -12.72 -2.68
CA SER A 210 17.49 -11.71 -3.29
C SER A 210 17.44 -10.39 -2.51
N THR A 211 18.46 -9.56 -2.69
CA THR A 211 18.53 -8.20 -2.11
C THR A 211 17.42 -7.33 -2.71
N ILE A 212 16.43 -6.96 -1.91
CA ILE A 212 15.41 -5.97 -2.29
C ILE A 212 16.12 -4.61 -2.34
N VAL A 213 16.22 -4.01 -3.53
CA VAL A 213 16.94 -2.72 -3.72
C VAL A 213 16.17 -1.54 -3.15
N LYS A 214 14.83 -1.59 -3.12
CA LYS A 214 13.88 -0.94 -2.21
C LYS A 214 12.48 -1.22 -2.76
N SER A 215 11.58 -1.73 -1.95
CA SER A 215 10.15 -1.81 -2.27
C SER A 215 9.36 -1.28 -1.09
N ASN A 216 8.18 -0.73 -1.35
CA ASN A 216 7.29 -0.24 -0.31
C ASN A 216 7.08 -1.33 0.77
N THR A 217 7.44 -0.96 1.99
CA THR A 217 7.35 -1.81 3.18
C THR A 217 6.00 -1.64 3.88
N ALA A 218 4.98 -1.15 3.19
CA ALA A 218 3.61 -1.14 3.69
C ALA A 218 2.86 -2.42 3.31
N ASP A 219 2.13 -2.94 4.28
CA ASP A 219 1.11 -3.97 4.12
C ASP A 219 -0.25 -3.32 4.37
N ILE A 220 -0.95 -2.95 3.30
CA ILE A 220 -2.26 -2.30 3.38
C ILE A 220 -3.31 -3.31 2.94
N ARG A 221 -4.22 -3.67 3.85
CA ARG A 221 -5.19 -4.74 3.65
C ARG A 221 -6.61 -4.29 3.97
N THR A 222 -7.55 -4.83 3.20
CA THR A 222 -8.97 -4.86 3.55
C THR A 222 -9.42 -6.30 3.59
N VAL A 223 -10.04 -6.73 4.69
CA VAL A 223 -10.51 -8.11 4.87
C VAL A 223 -12.01 -8.10 5.14
N GLY A 224 -12.72 -8.94 4.40
CA GLY A 224 -14.15 -9.21 4.59
C GLY A 224 -14.36 -10.50 5.38
N GLY A 225 -14.91 -10.36 6.57
CA GLY A 225 -15.34 -11.46 7.43
C GLY A 225 -16.83 -11.76 7.32
N LEU A 226 -17.20 -13.03 7.33
CA LEU A 226 -18.59 -13.47 7.56
C LEU A 226 -18.64 -14.18 8.91
N TYR A 227 -19.38 -13.62 9.87
CA TYR A 227 -19.44 -14.11 11.25
C TYR A 227 -18.04 -14.35 11.86
N GLY A 228 -17.12 -13.41 11.64
CA GLY A 228 -15.74 -13.45 12.13
C GLY A 228 -14.81 -14.43 11.43
N GLN A 229 -15.24 -15.03 10.32
CA GLN A 229 -14.40 -15.88 9.47
C GLN A 229 -13.97 -15.11 8.23
N ASP A 230 -12.67 -15.05 7.97
CA ASP A 230 -12.12 -14.36 6.80
C ASP A 230 -12.58 -15.05 5.50
N ASN A 231 -13.27 -14.32 4.63
CA ASN A 231 -13.78 -14.84 3.36
C ASN A 231 -13.15 -14.14 2.14
N ALA A 232 -12.78 -12.87 2.29
CA ALA A 232 -12.26 -12.04 1.21
C ALA A 232 -11.10 -11.17 1.70
N GLU A 233 -10.10 -10.95 0.86
CA GLU A 233 -8.96 -10.08 1.15
C GLU A 233 -8.59 -9.27 -0.10
N MET A 234 -8.40 -7.97 0.07
CA MET A 234 -7.75 -7.09 -0.87
C MET A 234 -6.46 -6.59 -0.24
N THR A 235 -5.33 -6.72 -0.94
CA THR A 235 -4.04 -6.19 -0.51
C THR A 235 -3.55 -5.19 -1.55
N THR A 236 -3.10 -4.02 -1.11
CA THR A 236 -2.47 -3.01 -1.97
C THR A 236 -1.03 -2.73 -1.53
N GLN A 237 -0.17 -2.56 -2.52
CA GLN A 237 1.19 -2.09 -2.39
C GLN A 237 1.44 -1.06 -3.49
N TRP A 238 2.24 -0.04 -3.21
CA TRP A 238 2.52 1.01 -4.18
C TRP A 238 4.01 1.26 -4.35
N LEU A 239 4.44 1.75 -5.51
CA LEU A 239 5.79 2.28 -5.73
C LEU A 239 5.66 3.71 -6.25
N LEU A 240 6.35 4.66 -5.62
CA LEU A 240 6.43 6.03 -6.09
C LEU A 240 7.73 6.26 -6.88
N TYR A 241 7.59 6.84 -8.06
CA TYR A 241 8.66 7.30 -8.93
C TYR A 241 8.66 8.82 -8.97
N LYS A 242 9.85 9.41 -9.04
CA LYS A 242 10.07 10.83 -9.34
C LYS A 242 11.08 10.92 -10.49
N GLU A 243 10.83 11.77 -11.49
CA GLU A 243 11.83 12.05 -12.52
C GLU A 243 13.07 12.70 -11.91
N LYS A 244 14.25 12.38 -12.43
CA LYS A 244 15.53 12.89 -11.92
C LYS A 244 16.17 13.90 -12.87
N ASN A 245 15.98 13.72 -14.16
CA ASN A 245 16.61 14.52 -15.21
C ASN A 245 15.59 15.45 -15.85
N GLU A 246 14.96 16.27 -15.03
CA GLU A 246 13.92 17.19 -15.49
C GLU A 246 14.54 18.36 -16.24
N SER A 247 14.08 18.59 -17.48
CA SER A 247 14.41 19.80 -18.23
C SER A 247 13.48 20.96 -17.88
N ASP A 248 12.30 20.68 -17.30
CA ASP A 248 11.34 21.69 -16.88
C ASP A 248 11.65 22.14 -15.45
N THR A 249 11.93 23.42 -15.26
CA THR A 249 12.24 23.99 -13.94
C THR A 249 10.99 24.40 -13.17
N LYS A 250 9.80 24.27 -13.76
CA LYS A 250 8.52 24.68 -13.14
C LYS A 250 7.84 23.54 -12.41
N PHE A 251 8.09 22.31 -12.85
CA PHE A 251 7.38 21.15 -12.38
C PHE A 251 8.33 20.01 -12.08
N ASP A 252 8.11 19.37 -10.94
CA ASP A 252 8.61 18.06 -10.61
C ASP A 252 7.59 17.02 -11.07
N TYR A 253 8.04 15.90 -11.62
CA TYR A 253 7.15 14.88 -12.16
C TYR A 253 7.19 13.62 -11.31
N PHE A 254 6.00 13.10 -11.01
CA PHE A 254 5.81 11.90 -10.20
C PHE A 254 4.94 10.87 -10.91
N ALA A 255 5.17 9.59 -10.60
CA ALA A 255 4.28 8.51 -11.00
C ALA A 255 4.15 7.50 -9.88
N ILE A 256 2.95 6.95 -9.69
CA ILE A 256 2.70 5.83 -8.79
C ILE A 256 2.43 4.58 -9.61
N LYS A 257 2.97 3.45 -9.17
CA LYS A 257 2.52 2.12 -9.56
C LYS A 257 1.74 1.53 -8.40
N ASP A 258 0.44 1.30 -8.59
CA ASP A 258 -0.46 0.69 -7.62
C ASP A 258 -0.65 -0.79 -7.96
N ILE A 259 -0.30 -1.66 -7.02
CA ILE A 259 -0.29 -3.11 -7.13
C ILE A 259 -1.39 -3.66 -6.23
N ILE A 260 -2.43 -4.23 -6.82
CA ILE A 260 -3.60 -4.71 -6.09
C ILE A 260 -3.72 -6.22 -6.28
N ARG A 261 -3.88 -6.94 -5.18
CA ARG A 261 -4.17 -8.37 -5.16
C ARG A 261 -5.52 -8.60 -4.49
N ILE A 262 -6.39 -9.34 -5.17
CA ILE A 262 -7.69 -9.75 -4.63
C ILE A 262 -7.66 -11.26 -4.40
N LYS A 263 -7.98 -11.71 -3.20
CA LYS A 263 -7.90 -13.11 -2.82
C LYS A 263 -9.18 -13.58 -2.13
N LYS A 264 -9.72 -14.68 -2.62
CA LYS A 264 -10.75 -15.46 -1.93
C LYS A 264 -10.08 -16.28 -0.82
N LEU A 265 -10.49 -16.08 0.42
CA LEU A 265 -9.93 -16.80 1.57
C LEU A 265 -10.81 -17.98 2.00
N GLY A 266 -12.12 -17.88 1.81
CA GLY A 266 -13.08 -18.89 2.24
C GLY A 266 -14.45 -18.70 1.61
N GLY A 267 -15.34 -19.67 1.84
CA GLY A 267 -16.73 -19.62 1.43
C GLY A 267 -16.95 -19.63 -0.09
N SER A 268 -18.17 -19.28 -0.49
CA SER A 268 -18.60 -19.19 -1.89
C SER A 268 -18.71 -17.74 -2.34
N THR A 269 -17.70 -16.91 -2.06
CA THR A 269 -17.64 -15.50 -2.47
C THR A 269 -16.76 -15.32 -3.71
N ASP A 270 -17.19 -14.48 -4.65
CA ASP A 270 -16.42 -14.14 -5.84
C ASP A 270 -16.43 -12.61 -6.02
N ALA A 271 -15.25 -12.03 -6.20
CA ALA A 271 -15.14 -10.61 -6.57
C ALA A 271 -15.61 -10.41 -8.01
N LYS A 272 -16.49 -9.43 -8.26
CA LYS A 272 -17.07 -9.16 -9.58
C LYS A 272 -16.56 -7.87 -10.21
N LYS A 273 -16.22 -6.90 -9.37
CA LYS A 273 -15.79 -5.58 -9.82
C LYS A 273 -14.75 -5.00 -8.88
N LEU A 274 -13.75 -4.37 -9.45
CA LEU A 274 -12.77 -3.54 -8.75
C LEU A 274 -12.86 -2.13 -9.34
N THR A 275 -13.12 -1.16 -8.48
CA THR A 275 -13.02 0.26 -8.81
C THR A 275 -11.80 0.84 -8.13
N VAL A 276 -10.91 1.44 -8.92
CA VAL A 276 -9.74 2.16 -8.42
C VAL A 276 -9.88 3.61 -8.80
N THR A 277 -9.58 4.52 -7.88
CA THR A 277 -9.59 5.96 -8.15
C THR A 277 -8.35 6.58 -7.56
N HIS A 278 -7.64 7.34 -8.39
CA HIS A 278 -6.49 8.14 -8.00
C HIS A 278 -6.86 9.62 -8.20
N ASP A 279 -6.74 10.41 -7.14
CA ASP A 279 -7.02 11.85 -7.15
C ASP A 279 -5.76 12.62 -6.75
N VAL A 280 -5.29 13.52 -7.62
CA VAL A 280 -4.17 14.43 -7.29
C VAL A 280 -4.65 15.40 -6.20
N MET A 281 -3.96 15.43 -5.08
CA MET A 281 -4.51 16.04 -3.85
C MET A 281 -4.50 17.57 -3.86
N TYR A 282 -3.45 18.19 -4.42
CA TYR A 282 -3.19 19.61 -4.27
C TYR A 282 -3.58 20.40 -5.52
N SER A 283 -4.23 21.55 -5.34
CA SER A 283 -4.75 22.39 -6.44
C SER A 283 -3.68 22.90 -7.42
N LYS A 284 -2.43 22.96 -6.96
CA LYS A 284 -1.23 23.38 -7.70
C LYS A 284 -0.60 22.28 -8.56
N ASP A 285 -1.00 21.03 -8.34
CA ASP A 285 -0.48 19.85 -9.02
C ASP A 285 -1.52 19.39 -10.04
N ASP A 286 -1.11 18.85 -11.18
CA ASP A 286 -2.05 18.40 -12.22
C ASP A 286 -1.80 16.93 -12.57
N LEU A 287 -2.88 16.18 -12.80
CA LEU A 287 -2.85 14.86 -13.42
C LEU A 287 -2.18 14.99 -14.79
N TYR A 288 -1.22 14.12 -15.05
CA TYR A 288 -0.47 14.12 -16.30
C TYR A 288 -0.93 12.98 -17.22
N ASP A 289 -1.02 11.76 -16.70
CA ASP A 289 -1.39 10.56 -17.47
C ASP A 289 -1.83 9.42 -16.53
N ALA A 290 -2.62 8.48 -17.03
CA ALA A 290 -3.05 7.30 -16.29
C ALA A 290 -3.12 6.06 -17.20
N ALA A 291 -2.68 4.91 -16.68
CA ALA A 291 -2.67 3.68 -17.44
C ALA A 291 -2.82 2.43 -16.54
N PRO A 292 -3.26 1.27 -17.06
CA PRO A 292 -3.60 0.99 -18.45
C PRO A 292 -4.88 1.71 -18.88
N GLY A 293 -5.01 2.00 -20.18
CA GLY A 293 -6.24 2.52 -20.77
C GLY A 293 -7.29 1.43 -20.97
N ASP A 294 -8.36 1.77 -21.70
CA ASP A 294 -9.45 0.86 -22.01
C ASP A 294 -8.96 -0.40 -22.74
N THR A 295 -9.19 -1.58 -22.16
CA THR A 295 -8.84 -2.86 -22.78
C THR A 295 -9.60 -4.03 -22.17
N SER A 296 -9.88 -5.05 -22.99
CA SER A 296 -10.59 -6.27 -22.59
C SER A 296 -9.74 -7.54 -22.70
N THR A 297 -8.46 -7.40 -23.03
CA THR A 297 -7.55 -8.54 -23.22
C THR A 297 -6.13 -8.19 -22.80
N GLY A 298 -5.49 -9.10 -22.06
CA GLY A 298 -4.08 -8.96 -21.71
C GLY A 298 -3.11 -9.31 -22.86
N PRO A 299 -1.80 -9.02 -22.71
CA PRO A 299 -1.20 -8.34 -21.56
C PRO A 299 -1.63 -6.87 -21.47
N TYR A 300 -1.79 -6.40 -20.23
CA TYR A 300 -2.16 -5.02 -19.92
C TYR A 300 -0.88 -4.19 -19.83
N GLU A 301 -0.80 -3.11 -20.61
CA GLU A 301 0.39 -2.27 -20.70
C GLU A 301 0.19 -0.96 -19.94
N VAL A 302 1.17 -0.60 -19.12
CA VAL A 302 1.25 0.69 -18.45
C VAL A 302 2.52 1.38 -18.92
N ILE A 303 2.35 2.51 -19.60
CA ILE A 303 3.43 3.23 -20.27
C ILE A 303 3.26 4.72 -19.98
N PHE A 304 4.29 5.33 -19.39
CA PHE A 304 4.43 6.78 -19.29
C PHE A 304 5.67 7.20 -20.08
N THR A 305 5.46 7.99 -21.14
CA THR A 305 6.50 8.30 -22.17
C THR A 305 7.19 9.66 -22.02
N TYR A 306 6.63 10.57 -21.24
CA TYR A 306 7.28 11.82 -20.87
C TYR A 306 6.87 12.19 -19.44
N PRO A 307 7.78 12.75 -18.62
CA PRO A 307 9.21 12.91 -18.89
C PRO A 307 10.03 11.61 -18.78
N TRP A 308 9.38 10.49 -18.46
CA TRP A 308 10.03 9.20 -18.26
C TRP A 308 9.94 8.25 -19.47
N GLU A 309 10.68 7.14 -19.41
CA GLU A 309 10.37 5.91 -20.15
C GLU A 309 9.94 4.82 -19.14
N LEU A 310 8.93 5.12 -18.31
CA LEU A 310 8.40 4.15 -17.34
C LEU A 310 7.44 3.22 -18.05
N GLN A 311 7.75 1.92 -18.03
CA GLN A 311 6.89 0.89 -18.60
C GLN A 311 6.85 -0.35 -17.71
N TRP A 312 5.66 -0.89 -17.53
CA TRP A 312 5.46 -2.24 -17.04
C TRP A 312 4.27 -2.89 -17.71
N THR A 313 4.21 -4.22 -17.62
CA THR A 313 3.07 -4.99 -18.11
C THR A 313 2.65 -5.97 -17.04
N PHE A 314 1.37 -6.33 -17.05
CA PHE A 314 0.86 -7.41 -16.22
C PHE A 314 -0.12 -8.26 -17.02
N THR A 315 -0.29 -9.49 -16.58
CA THR A 315 -1.31 -10.41 -17.09
C THR A 315 -2.20 -10.79 -15.92
N TYR A 316 -3.48 -10.99 -16.20
CA TYR A 316 -4.44 -11.41 -15.19
C TYR A 316 -5.30 -12.54 -15.75
N ASP A 317 -5.38 -13.64 -15.03
CA ASP A 317 -6.20 -14.79 -15.42
C ASP A 317 -7.67 -14.40 -15.52
N GLY A 318 -8.31 -14.74 -16.64
CA GLY A 318 -9.69 -14.37 -16.93
C GLY A 318 -9.86 -13.11 -17.77
N ASN A 319 -8.77 -12.43 -18.17
CA ASN A 319 -8.78 -11.28 -19.08
C ASN A 319 -9.89 -10.26 -18.76
N PRO A 320 -9.88 -9.65 -17.57
CA PRO A 320 -10.88 -8.65 -17.19
C PRO A 320 -10.95 -7.48 -18.18
N ASN A 321 -12.15 -6.91 -18.32
CA ASN A 321 -12.33 -5.61 -18.95
C ASN A 321 -11.86 -4.52 -17.99
N ILE A 322 -11.05 -3.59 -18.49
CA ILE A 322 -10.61 -2.39 -17.79
C ILE A 322 -11.15 -1.20 -18.58
N ASP A 323 -11.92 -0.37 -17.91
CA ASP A 323 -12.37 0.93 -18.42
C ASP A 323 -11.73 2.04 -17.59
N LEU A 324 -10.95 2.92 -18.23
CA LEU A 324 -10.32 4.08 -17.63
C LEU A 324 -11.11 5.35 -17.97
N THR A 325 -11.44 6.13 -16.96
CA THR A 325 -11.94 7.49 -17.10
C THR A 325 -10.95 8.47 -16.48
N GLU A 326 -10.37 9.32 -17.30
CA GLU A 326 -9.53 10.44 -16.87
C GLU A 326 -10.31 11.75 -16.92
N ASN A 327 -10.15 12.57 -15.88
CA ASN A 327 -10.71 13.91 -15.84
C ASN A 327 -9.64 14.91 -15.41
N THR A 328 -9.07 15.61 -16.38
CA THR A 328 -8.04 16.64 -16.15
C THR A 328 -8.57 17.92 -15.51
N SER A 329 -9.90 18.08 -15.39
CA SER A 329 -10.47 19.23 -14.66
C SER A 329 -10.57 18.98 -13.15
N THR A 330 -10.63 17.72 -12.74
CA THR A 330 -10.63 17.28 -11.33
C THR A 330 -9.34 16.55 -10.95
N ASP A 331 -8.47 16.31 -11.93
CA ASP A 331 -7.22 15.56 -11.83
C ASP A 331 -7.40 14.17 -11.21
N THR A 332 -8.43 13.49 -11.74
CA THR A 332 -8.87 12.17 -11.31
C THR A 332 -8.63 11.15 -12.41
N ALA A 333 -8.06 10.01 -12.06
CA ALA A 333 -8.04 8.81 -12.89
C ALA A 333 -8.86 7.72 -12.21
N LYS A 334 -9.81 7.12 -12.92
CA LYS A 334 -10.70 6.08 -12.39
C LYS A 334 -10.70 4.86 -13.29
N TRP A 335 -10.35 3.71 -12.74
CA TRP A 335 -10.50 2.42 -13.39
C TRP A 335 -11.73 1.69 -12.87
N VAL A 336 -12.52 1.14 -13.79
CA VAL A 336 -13.55 0.15 -13.49
C VAL A 336 -13.14 -1.15 -14.16
N ILE A 337 -12.84 -2.14 -13.33
CA ILE A 337 -12.35 -3.44 -13.76
C ILE A 337 -13.45 -4.46 -13.50
N THR A 338 -13.83 -5.21 -14.54
CA THR A 338 -14.93 -6.18 -14.49
C THR A 338 -14.55 -7.49 -15.16
N SER A 339 -15.01 -8.60 -14.60
CA SER A 339 -14.88 -9.94 -15.19
C SER A 339 -15.96 -10.86 -14.62
N ASP A 340 -16.05 -12.08 -15.15
CA ASP A 340 -16.84 -13.15 -14.54
C ASP A 340 -16.38 -13.43 -13.09
N PHE A 341 -15.08 -13.28 -12.81
CA PHE A 341 -14.50 -13.25 -11.46
C PHE A 341 -13.17 -12.47 -11.44
N LEU A 342 -12.91 -11.73 -10.36
CA LEU A 342 -11.68 -10.95 -10.12
C LEU A 342 -10.94 -11.47 -8.88
N GLN A 343 -10.61 -12.76 -8.84
CA GLN A 343 -9.90 -13.36 -7.72
C GLN A 343 -8.60 -14.00 -8.19
N ASN A 344 -7.58 -13.96 -7.35
CA ASN A 344 -6.26 -14.50 -7.65
C ASN A 344 -6.33 -16.02 -7.79
N LEU A 345 -6.21 -16.51 -9.04
CA LEU A 345 -6.27 -17.92 -9.38
C LEU A 345 -4.88 -18.56 -9.42
N GLN A 346 -3.85 -17.80 -9.82
CA GLN A 346 -2.48 -18.32 -10.01
C GLN A 346 -1.54 -18.03 -8.84
N SER A 347 -2.05 -17.55 -7.70
CA SER A 347 -1.30 -16.98 -6.57
C SER A 347 -0.46 -15.72 -6.89
N THR A 348 -0.14 -15.48 -8.16
CA THR A 348 0.63 -14.32 -8.65
C THR A 348 -0.24 -13.22 -9.26
N ASP A 349 -1.54 -13.44 -9.47
CA ASP A 349 -2.40 -12.48 -10.15
C ASP A 349 -2.47 -11.17 -9.35
N ASN A 350 -2.10 -10.09 -10.00
CA ASN A 350 -2.21 -8.73 -9.47
C ASN A 350 -2.57 -7.76 -10.58
N PHE A 351 -3.34 -6.73 -10.22
CA PHE A 351 -3.50 -5.55 -11.05
C PHE A 351 -2.32 -4.63 -10.80
N GLN A 352 -1.78 -4.02 -11.85
CA GLN A 352 -0.67 -3.08 -11.74
C GLN A 352 -1.04 -1.81 -12.50
N LEU A 353 -1.78 -0.92 -11.84
CA LEU A 353 -2.25 0.34 -12.41
C LEU A 353 -1.23 1.45 -12.16
N GLY A 354 -1.35 2.57 -12.83
CA GLY A 354 -0.49 3.71 -12.59
C GLY A 354 -1.14 5.05 -12.92
N THR A 355 -0.74 6.05 -12.16
CA THR A 355 -1.02 7.46 -12.42
C THR A 355 0.28 8.23 -12.40
N SER A 356 0.39 9.20 -13.28
CA SER A 356 1.45 10.19 -13.24
C SER A 356 0.88 11.59 -13.12
N TRP A 357 1.61 12.46 -12.45
CA TRP A 357 1.22 13.85 -12.23
C TRP A 357 2.46 14.74 -12.19
N LYS A 358 2.23 16.03 -12.38
CA LYS A 358 3.25 17.06 -12.24
C LYS A 358 2.93 17.92 -11.02
N ALA A 359 3.92 18.16 -10.19
CA ALA A 359 3.82 18.99 -8.99
C ALA A 359 4.58 20.30 -9.20
N ALA A 360 4.03 21.41 -8.73
CA ALA A 360 4.70 22.70 -8.88
C ALA A 360 5.97 22.77 -8.02
N SER A 361 7.15 22.92 -8.64
CA SER A 361 8.47 22.89 -7.97
C SER A 361 8.69 23.99 -6.93
N ALA A 362 7.83 25.01 -6.92
CA ALA A 362 7.85 26.07 -5.91
C ALA A 362 7.45 25.58 -4.50
N TYR A 363 6.94 24.36 -4.38
CA TYR A 363 6.39 23.82 -3.15
C TYR A 363 6.99 22.44 -2.82
N PRO A 364 7.51 22.23 -1.59
CA PRO A 364 8.28 21.02 -1.22
C PRO A 364 7.40 19.81 -0.86
N TYR A 365 6.23 19.68 -1.47
CA TYR A 365 5.27 18.62 -1.15
C TYR A 365 4.34 18.32 -2.32
N THR A 366 3.90 17.07 -2.43
CA THR A 366 2.87 16.63 -3.38
C THR A 366 2.18 15.37 -2.83
N GLY A 367 1.07 14.95 -3.44
CA GLY A 367 0.38 13.76 -2.98
C GLY A 367 -0.73 13.29 -3.89
N LEU A 368 -1.06 12.02 -3.71
CA LEU A 368 -2.13 11.31 -4.42
C LEU A 368 -3.01 10.59 -3.41
N GLN A 369 -4.33 10.79 -3.49
CA GLN A 369 -5.29 9.97 -2.77
C GLN A 369 -5.62 8.74 -3.61
N VAL A 370 -5.50 7.57 -2.99
CA VAL A 370 -5.77 6.27 -3.62
C VAL A 370 -7.02 5.68 -2.96
N SER A 371 -8.03 5.37 -3.75
CA SER A 371 -9.25 4.68 -3.34
C SER A 371 -9.40 3.34 -4.06
N HIS A 372 -9.71 2.29 -3.31
CA HIS A 372 -10.06 0.97 -3.83
C HIS A 372 -11.44 0.58 -3.33
N VAL A 373 -12.27 0.01 -4.21
CA VAL A 373 -13.55 -0.61 -3.86
C VAL A 373 -13.68 -1.90 -4.65
N THR A 374 -13.84 -3.03 -3.95
CA THR A 374 -14.13 -4.33 -4.57
C THR A 374 -15.51 -4.81 -4.19
N GLU A 375 -16.32 -5.13 -5.19
CA GLU A 375 -17.67 -5.67 -5.03
C GLU A 375 -17.58 -7.21 -5.02
N TRP A 376 -18.06 -7.83 -3.94
CA TRP A 376 -18.02 -9.27 -3.71
C TRP A 376 -19.42 -9.87 -3.67
N HIS A 377 -19.60 -10.97 -4.39
CA HIS A 377 -20.86 -11.67 -4.48
C HIS A 377 -20.73 -13.06 -3.87
N SER A 378 -21.59 -13.41 -2.92
CA SER A 378 -21.69 -14.78 -2.42
C SER A 378 -22.65 -15.63 -3.26
N ALA A 379 -22.46 -16.95 -3.26
CA ALA A 379 -23.34 -17.91 -3.95
C ALA A 379 -24.77 -17.96 -3.38
N VAL A 380 -25.01 -17.36 -2.22
CA VAL A 380 -26.34 -17.16 -1.62
C VAL A 380 -26.95 -15.78 -1.95
N GLN A 381 -26.43 -15.11 -2.98
CA GLN A 381 -26.88 -13.81 -3.52
C GLN A 381 -26.63 -12.59 -2.64
N HIS A 382 -25.65 -12.66 -1.72
CA HIS A 382 -25.25 -11.47 -0.93
C HIS A 382 -24.18 -10.67 -1.66
N MET A 383 -24.29 -9.34 -1.62
CA MET A 383 -23.29 -8.42 -2.13
C MET A 383 -22.70 -7.62 -0.98
N PHE A 384 -21.38 -7.54 -0.90
CA PHE A 384 -20.70 -6.65 0.03
C PHE A 384 -19.50 -5.99 -0.65
N ASP A 385 -19.13 -4.80 -0.17
CA ASP A 385 -18.05 -4.01 -0.75
C ASP A 385 -16.91 -3.88 0.24
N LEU A 386 -15.73 -4.35 -0.12
CA LEU A 386 -14.51 -4.01 0.60
C LEU A 386 -13.97 -2.70 0.04
N SER A 387 -13.71 -1.74 0.90
CA SER A 387 -13.16 -0.45 0.47
C SER A 387 -11.98 0.01 1.33
N ASN A 388 -11.09 0.79 0.72
CA ASN A 388 -10.00 1.45 1.41
C ASN A 388 -9.62 2.73 0.68
N THR A 389 -9.39 3.80 1.43
CA THR A 389 -8.91 5.09 0.94
C THR A 389 -7.75 5.54 1.81
N PHE A 390 -6.62 5.84 1.19
CA PHE A 390 -5.42 6.34 1.87
C PHE A 390 -4.71 7.36 0.99
N ASN A 391 -3.87 8.19 1.61
CA ASN A 391 -3.10 9.20 0.89
C ASN A 391 -1.61 8.80 0.87
N VAL A 392 -0.98 9.01 -0.27
CA VAL A 392 0.48 8.87 -0.43
C VAL A 392 1.02 10.27 -0.67
N GLY A 393 1.70 10.81 0.33
CA GLY A 393 2.39 12.10 0.27
C GLY A 393 3.88 11.94 0.03
N TYR A 394 4.48 12.95 -0.58
CA TYR A 394 5.91 13.04 -0.80
C TYR A 394 6.39 14.45 -0.47
N ASN A 395 7.34 14.54 0.47
CA ASN A 395 7.95 15.78 0.93
C ASN A 395 9.46 15.76 0.63
N TRP A 396 10.01 16.87 0.10
CA TRP A 396 11.42 16.98 -0.32
C TRP A 396 12.13 18.26 0.10
#